data_AF-A0A8T1SL89-F1
#
_entry.id   AF-A0A8T1SL89-F1
#
_cell.length_a   1.000
_cell.length_b   1.000
_cell.length_c   1.000
_cell.angle_alpha   90.00
_cell.angle_beta   90.00
_cell.angle_gamma   90.00
#
_symmetry.space_group_name_H-M   'P 1'
#
loop_
_entity.id
_entity.type
_entity.pdbx_description
1 polymer ?
#
loop_
_entity_poly.entity_id
_entity_poly.type
_entity_poly.pdbx_seq_one_letter_code
_entity_poly.pdbx_strand_id
1 'polypeptide(L)'
;MRGLQTTFNADTKELENVLTDVTMSFRKEVLDKLKQKTQPLFKKILTSAWMLNSEILDSIMSTTVQFCQHLKHLEQPVDKDFLGDAHKYVVREYITQAIKPRKRLKRAKREKVGKKMNEEATVIHNSFKDLGSDADWLSSAIHHIANIISEKKRHKIKEYIEEMCQAYPDVRKEHIEAVLTLRGLYRNKKKSIIRKTDKLQENAESVADRTLFAEIDTPTVITCF
;
A
#
# COMPACT_ATOMS: atom_id res chain seq x y z
N MET A 1 0.83 -7.46 33.41
CA MET A 1 0.18 -6.24 33.94
C MET A 1 -1.04 -6.54 34.80
N ARG A 2 -2.08 -7.22 34.29
CA ARG A 2 -3.31 -7.54 35.07
C ARG A 2 -3.04 -8.23 36.42
N GLY A 3 -2.07 -9.16 36.46
CA GLY A 3 -1.67 -9.84 37.69
C GLY A 3 -1.05 -8.93 38.75
N LEU A 4 -0.39 -7.84 38.38
CA LEU A 4 0.21 -6.91 39.35
C LEU A 4 -0.86 -6.02 40.00
N GLN A 5 -1.81 -5.51 39.19
CA GLN A 5 -2.94 -4.71 39.69
C GLN A 5 -3.82 -5.53 40.65
N THR A 6 -4.16 -6.78 40.30
CA THR A 6 -5.04 -7.60 41.13
C THR A 6 -4.39 -8.16 42.39
N THR A 7 -3.07 -8.37 42.38
CA THR A 7 -2.35 -9.01 43.50
C THR A 7 -1.75 -7.98 44.46
N PHE A 8 -1.41 -6.77 43.98
CA PHE A 8 -0.70 -5.77 44.77
C PHE A 8 -1.44 -4.42 44.90
N ASN A 9 -2.62 -4.25 44.29
CA ASN A 9 -3.41 -3.00 44.29
C ASN A 9 -2.57 -1.74 43.95
N ALA A 10 -1.60 -1.90 43.05
CA ALA A 10 -0.67 -0.85 42.64
C ALA A 10 -1.22 -0.07 41.45
N ASP A 11 -1.08 1.27 41.47
CA ASP A 11 -1.32 2.10 40.30
C ASP A 11 -0.21 1.87 39.27
N THR A 12 -0.56 1.25 38.14
CA THR A 12 0.39 0.94 37.05
C THR A 12 0.27 1.89 35.87
N LYS A 13 -0.50 2.97 35.96
CA LYS A 13 -0.78 3.86 34.83
C LYS A 13 0.48 4.50 34.24
N GLU A 14 1.41 4.93 35.09
CA GLU A 14 2.69 5.48 34.63
C GLU A 14 3.53 4.44 33.90
N LEU A 15 3.58 3.20 34.41
CA LEU A 15 4.29 2.09 33.77
C LEU A 15 3.67 1.71 32.42
N GLU A 16 2.34 1.74 32.31
CA GLU A 16 1.61 1.51 31.06
C GLU A 16 1.92 2.57 30.01
N ASN A 17 1.97 3.85 30.42
CA ASN A 17 2.36 4.94 29.53
C ASN A 17 3.81 4.76 29.03
N VAL A 18 4.75 4.50 29.95
CA VAL A 18 6.17 4.29 29.59
C VAL A 18 6.33 3.09 28.66
N LEU A 19 5.63 1.98 28.93
CA LEU A 19 5.67 0.80 28.06
C LEU A 19 5.12 1.11 26.67
N THR A 20 4.01 1.87 26.60
CA THR A 20 3.41 2.29 25.33
C THR A 20 4.39 3.15 24.53
N ASP A 21 5.04 4.14 25.16
CA ASP A 21 6.01 5.02 24.52
C ASP A 21 7.24 4.26 24.00
N VAL A 22 7.75 3.31 24.79
CA VAL A 22 8.87 2.43 24.39
C VAL A 22 8.46 1.54 23.22
N THR A 23 7.28 0.93 23.27
CA THR A 23 6.76 0.08 22.18
C THR A 23 6.55 0.90 20.91
N MET A 24 5.98 2.10 20.98
CA MET A 24 5.79 2.99 19.82
C MET A 24 7.13 3.45 19.23
N SER A 25 8.10 3.79 20.08
CA SER A 25 9.43 4.20 19.64
C SER A 25 10.18 3.06 18.96
N PHE A 26 10.12 1.85 19.54
CA PHE A 26 10.66 0.64 18.94
C PHE A 26 9.98 0.36 17.59
N ARG A 27 8.64 0.42 17.53
CA ARG A 27 7.84 0.25 16.30
C ARG A 27 8.31 1.16 15.17
N LYS A 28 8.44 2.45 15.46
CA LYS A 28 8.90 3.44 14.49
C LYS A 28 10.32 3.14 13.99
N GLU A 29 11.27 2.94 14.90
CA GLU A 29 12.68 2.68 14.57
C GLU A 29 12.85 1.40 13.73
N VAL A 30 12.10 0.37 14.10
CA VAL A 30 12.05 -0.91 13.40
C VAL A 30 11.55 -0.69 11.98
N LEU A 31 10.38 -0.07 11.78
CA LEU A 31 9.85 0.21 10.44
C LEU A 31 10.77 1.12 9.61
N ASP A 32 11.41 2.11 10.22
CA ASP A 32 12.36 2.98 9.53
C ASP A 32 13.57 2.21 9.00
N LYS A 33 14.08 1.21 9.75
CA LYS A 33 15.14 0.31 9.27
C LYS A 33 14.70 -0.55 8.09
N LEU A 34 13.49 -1.12 8.13
CA LEU A 34 12.93 -1.85 7.00
C LEU A 34 12.84 -0.94 5.76
N LYS A 35 12.37 0.29 5.96
CA LYS A 35 12.26 1.29 4.90
C LYS A 35 13.60 1.59 4.28
N GLN A 36 14.62 1.90 5.08
CA GLN A 36 15.97 2.21 4.57
C GLN A 36 16.54 1.07 3.71
N LYS A 37 16.38 -0.19 4.14
CA LYS A 37 16.91 -1.36 3.41
C LYS A 37 16.15 -1.63 2.11
N THR A 38 14.83 -1.45 2.10
CA THR A 38 13.99 -1.83 0.95
C THR A 38 13.79 -0.69 -0.06
N GLN A 39 13.91 0.57 0.35
CA GLN A 39 13.66 1.74 -0.51
C GLN A 39 14.47 1.73 -1.84
N PRO A 40 15.78 1.37 -1.87
CA PRO A 40 16.52 1.31 -3.13
C PRO A 40 15.98 0.29 -4.12
N LEU A 41 15.40 -0.80 -3.63
CA LEU A 41 14.76 -1.84 -4.44
C LEU A 41 13.38 -1.37 -4.93
N PHE A 42 12.59 -0.77 -4.04
CA PHE A 42 11.29 -0.19 -4.40
C PHE A 42 11.41 0.87 -5.49
N LYS A 43 12.42 1.73 -5.46
CA LYS A 43 12.68 2.73 -6.52
C LYS A 43 12.86 2.13 -7.92
N LYS A 44 13.09 0.81 -8.04
CA LYS A 44 13.19 0.11 -9.33
C LYS A 44 11.82 -0.34 -9.85
N ILE A 45 10.78 -0.41 -9.03
CA ILE A 45 9.42 -0.77 -9.44
C ILE A 45 8.96 0.14 -10.59
N LEU A 46 8.27 -0.43 -11.58
CA LEU A 46 7.81 0.23 -12.80
C LEU A 46 8.92 0.82 -13.72
N THR A 47 10.20 0.54 -13.45
CA THR A 47 11.31 0.87 -14.35
C THR A 47 11.56 -0.22 -15.40
N SER A 48 12.42 0.05 -16.38
CA SER A 48 12.88 -0.98 -17.32
C SER A 48 13.62 -2.13 -16.62
N ALA A 49 14.35 -1.85 -15.54
CA ALA A 49 15.06 -2.89 -14.77
C ALA A 49 14.06 -3.87 -14.14
N TRP A 50 12.99 -3.35 -13.53
CA TRP A 50 11.90 -4.18 -12.99
C TRP A 50 11.17 -4.97 -14.07
N MET A 51 11.00 -4.42 -15.28
CA MET A 51 10.40 -5.18 -16.38
C MET A 51 11.25 -6.35 -16.89
N LEU A 52 12.57 -6.28 -16.70
CA LEU A 52 13.52 -7.30 -17.16
C LEU A 52 13.93 -8.27 -16.04
N ASN A 53 13.87 -7.85 -14.78
CA ASN A 53 14.30 -8.64 -13.63
C ASN A 53 13.11 -9.02 -12.73
N SER A 54 12.86 -10.32 -12.57
CA SER A 54 11.88 -10.87 -11.62
C SER A 54 12.31 -10.80 -10.17
N GLU A 55 13.61 -10.79 -9.89
CA GLU A 55 14.20 -10.89 -8.54
C GLU A 55 14.07 -9.62 -7.70
N ILE A 56 13.59 -8.51 -8.30
CA ILE A 56 13.43 -7.25 -7.56
C ILE A 56 12.42 -7.41 -6.43
N LEU A 57 11.28 -8.06 -6.71
CA LEU A 57 10.31 -8.34 -5.65
C LEU A 57 10.90 -9.35 -4.65
N ASP A 58 11.53 -10.42 -5.13
CA ASP A 58 12.11 -11.45 -4.25
C ASP A 58 13.12 -10.84 -3.27
N SER A 59 13.93 -9.87 -3.72
CA SER A 59 14.86 -9.13 -2.87
C SER A 59 14.15 -8.26 -1.83
N ILE A 60 13.06 -7.58 -2.22
CA ILE A 60 12.22 -6.79 -1.31
C ILE A 60 11.61 -7.71 -0.25
N MET A 61 11.01 -8.82 -0.69
CA MET A 61 10.30 -9.74 0.18
C MET A 61 11.24 -10.53 1.07
N SER A 62 12.41 -10.95 0.58
CA SER A 62 13.43 -11.59 1.41
C SER A 62 13.90 -10.66 2.54
N THR A 63 14.19 -9.40 2.23
CA THR A 63 14.54 -8.38 3.23
C THR A 63 13.40 -8.17 4.24
N THR A 64 12.17 -8.10 3.75
CA THR A 64 10.96 -7.88 4.57
C THR A 64 10.66 -9.05 5.48
N VAL A 65 10.75 -10.28 4.97
CA VAL A 65 10.46 -11.52 5.72
C VAL A 65 11.52 -11.73 6.79
N GLN A 66 12.81 -11.60 6.47
CA GLN A 66 13.89 -11.66 7.47
C GLN A 66 13.66 -10.65 8.59
N PHE A 67 13.26 -9.44 8.23
CA PHE A 67 12.93 -8.41 9.19
C PHE A 67 11.72 -8.79 10.07
N CYS A 68 10.63 -9.27 9.47
CA CYS A 68 9.41 -9.65 10.18
C CYS A 68 9.61 -10.88 11.08
N GLN A 69 10.55 -11.77 10.76
CA GLN A 69 10.88 -12.92 11.61
C GLN A 69 11.34 -12.51 13.00
N HIS A 70 12.04 -11.37 13.14
CA HIS A 70 12.45 -10.86 14.44
C HIS A 70 11.28 -10.40 15.32
N LEU A 71 10.12 -10.12 14.73
CA LEU A 71 8.93 -9.62 15.41
C LEU A 71 8.11 -10.74 16.05
N LYS A 72 8.33 -12.00 15.65
CA LYS A 72 7.66 -13.19 16.19
C LYS A 72 7.92 -13.44 17.68
N HIS A 73 8.93 -12.77 18.24
CA HIS A 73 9.27 -12.86 19.66
C HIS A 73 8.51 -11.84 20.52
N LEU A 74 7.77 -10.92 19.92
CA LEU A 74 6.93 -9.97 20.65
C LEU A 74 5.65 -10.65 21.13
N GLU A 75 5.13 -10.21 22.26
CA GLU A 75 3.87 -10.72 22.83
C GLU A 75 2.68 -10.30 21.94
N GLN A 76 1.72 -11.20 21.73
CA GLN A 76 0.46 -10.86 21.07
C GLN A 76 -0.35 -9.87 21.91
N PRO A 77 -0.98 -8.84 21.32
CA PRO A 77 -1.17 -8.60 19.88
C PRO A 77 -0.09 -7.71 19.22
N VAL A 78 0.98 -7.38 19.94
CA VAL A 78 2.00 -6.41 19.49
C VAL A 78 2.71 -6.89 18.22
N ASP A 79 3.02 -8.18 18.13
CA ASP A 79 3.57 -8.79 16.91
C ASP A 79 2.67 -8.56 15.67
N LYS A 80 1.35 -8.73 15.79
CA LYS A 80 0.37 -8.55 14.71
C LYS A 80 0.27 -7.10 14.26
N ASP A 81 0.25 -6.15 15.18
CA ASP A 81 0.23 -4.73 14.86
C ASP A 81 1.45 -4.33 14.02
N PHE A 82 2.63 -4.84 14.39
CA PHE A 82 3.87 -4.58 13.66
C PHE A 82 3.89 -5.26 12.29
N LEU A 83 3.37 -6.50 12.18
CA LEU A 83 3.21 -7.18 10.90
C LEU A 83 2.24 -6.44 9.99
N GLY A 84 1.13 -5.94 10.54
CA GLY A 84 0.17 -5.11 9.82
C GLY A 84 0.79 -3.84 9.28
N ASP A 85 1.62 -3.16 10.07
CA ASP A 85 2.37 -1.98 9.62
C ASP A 85 3.38 -2.29 8.52
N ALA A 86 4.13 -3.38 8.65
CA ALA A 86 5.08 -3.80 7.64
C ALA A 86 4.36 -4.16 6.33
N HIS A 87 3.22 -4.85 6.42
CA HIS A 87 2.37 -5.17 5.27
C HIS A 87 1.85 -3.90 4.59
N LYS A 88 1.29 -2.98 5.38
CA LYS A 88 0.82 -1.68 4.90
C LYS A 88 1.94 -0.88 4.26
N TYR A 89 3.13 -0.85 4.86
CA TYR A 89 4.32 -0.20 4.31
C TYR A 89 4.68 -0.76 2.93
N VAL A 90 4.80 -2.08 2.79
CA VAL A 90 5.19 -2.72 1.52
C VAL A 90 4.19 -2.40 0.41
N VAL A 91 2.89 -2.54 0.70
CA VAL A 91 1.82 -2.23 -0.26
C VAL A 91 1.82 -0.74 -0.62
N ARG A 92 1.90 0.14 0.37
CA ARG A 92 1.95 1.60 0.19
C ARG A 92 3.14 2.03 -0.65
N GLU A 93 4.33 1.54 -0.36
CA GLU A 93 5.55 1.88 -1.08
C GLU A 93 5.52 1.33 -2.51
N TYR A 94 5.00 0.11 -2.72
CA TYR A 94 4.79 -0.45 -4.05
C TYR A 94 3.89 0.45 -4.90
N ILE A 95 2.72 0.84 -4.35
CA ILE A 95 1.76 1.72 -5.03
C ILE A 95 2.40 3.08 -5.30
N THR A 96 3.09 3.65 -4.31
CA THR A 96 3.80 4.93 -4.44
C THR A 96 4.74 4.91 -5.64
N GLN A 97 5.58 3.88 -5.77
CA GLN A 97 6.49 3.76 -6.90
C GLN A 97 5.79 3.44 -8.22
N ALA A 98 4.65 2.73 -8.18
CA ALA A 98 3.86 2.45 -9.36
C ALA A 98 3.23 3.72 -9.95
N ILE A 99 2.68 4.61 -9.12
CA ILE A 99 1.93 5.80 -9.57
C ILE A 99 2.81 7.07 -9.68
N LYS A 100 4.03 7.04 -9.13
CA LYS A 100 5.02 8.12 -9.21
C LYS A 100 5.43 8.52 -10.64
N PRO A 101 5.65 7.59 -11.60
CA PRO A 101 6.11 7.96 -12.94
C PRO A 101 5.09 8.82 -13.68
N ARG A 102 5.49 10.04 -14.08
CA ARG A 102 4.69 10.91 -14.95
C ARG A 102 4.69 10.49 -16.43
N LYS A 103 5.32 9.36 -16.76
CA LYS A 103 5.41 8.84 -18.13
C LYS A 103 4.29 7.83 -18.38
N ARG A 104 3.64 7.98 -19.53
CA ARG A 104 2.60 7.06 -19.99
C ARG A 104 3.22 5.72 -20.38
N LEU A 105 2.63 4.62 -19.92
CA LEU A 105 2.95 3.29 -20.40
C LEU A 105 2.54 3.12 -21.86
N LYS A 106 3.50 2.66 -22.68
CA LYS A 106 3.25 2.25 -24.07
C LYS A 106 2.18 1.18 -24.09
N ARG A 107 1.24 1.25 -25.04
CA ARG A 107 0.11 0.31 -25.16
C ARG A 107 0.57 -1.15 -25.14
N ALA A 108 1.66 -1.46 -25.85
CA ALA A 108 2.24 -2.81 -25.93
C ALA A 108 2.77 -3.35 -24.58
N LYS A 109 3.06 -2.48 -23.60
CA LYS A 109 3.60 -2.91 -22.29
C LYS A 109 2.52 -3.10 -21.22
N ARG A 110 1.32 -2.53 -21.39
CA ARG A 110 0.29 -2.44 -20.34
C ARG A 110 -0.17 -3.80 -19.80
N GLU A 111 -0.40 -4.75 -20.70
CA GLU A 111 -0.82 -6.10 -20.34
C GLU A 111 0.27 -6.83 -19.54
N LYS A 112 1.53 -6.78 -20.02
CA LYS A 112 2.67 -7.37 -19.30
C LYS A 112 2.90 -6.71 -17.93
N VAL A 113 2.79 -5.39 -17.84
CA VAL A 113 2.93 -4.64 -16.58
C VAL A 113 1.84 -5.04 -15.59
N GLY A 114 0.57 -5.01 -16.00
CA GLY A 114 -0.54 -5.37 -15.10
C GLY A 114 -0.48 -6.83 -14.67
N LYS A 115 -0.13 -7.76 -15.58
CA LYS A 115 0.08 -9.17 -15.22
C LYS A 115 1.16 -9.32 -14.15
N LYS A 116 2.32 -8.69 -14.35
CA LYS A 116 3.41 -8.73 -13.37
C LYS A 116 3.01 -8.13 -12.03
N MET A 117 2.34 -6.97 -12.02
CA MET A 117 1.84 -6.36 -10.78
C MET A 117 0.85 -7.27 -10.03
N ASN A 118 -0.02 -7.98 -10.76
CA ASN A 118 -0.94 -8.94 -10.15
C ASN A 118 -0.20 -10.13 -9.52
N GLU A 119 0.76 -10.71 -10.23
CA GLU A 119 1.60 -11.81 -9.70
C GLU A 119 2.36 -11.36 -8.45
N GLU A 120 2.96 -10.17 -8.49
CA GLU A 120 3.71 -9.59 -7.38
C GLU A 120 2.81 -9.26 -6.17
N ALA A 121 1.59 -8.77 -6.40
CA ALA A 121 0.61 -8.52 -5.34
C ALA A 121 0.22 -9.81 -4.60
N THR A 122 0.00 -10.91 -5.34
CA THR A 122 -0.27 -12.23 -4.75
C THR A 122 0.88 -12.71 -3.88
N VAL A 123 2.13 -12.55 -4.35
CA VAL A 123 3.32 -12.93 -3.57
C VAL A 123 3.45 -12.11 -2.28
N ILE A 124 3.23 -10.78 -2.35
CA ILE A 124 3.25 -9.90 -1.18
C ILE A 124 2.20 -10.38 -0.16
N HIS A 125 0.95 -10.53 -0.60
CA HIS A 125 -0.16 -10.91 0.28
C HIS A 125 0.10 -12.27 0.96
N ASN A 126 0.47 -13.28 0.18
CA ASN A 126 0.71 -14.62 0.71
C ASN A 126 1.87 -14.64 1.71
N SER A 127 2.96 -13.91 1.43
CA SER A 127 4.10 -13.82 2.34
C SER A 127 3.72 -13.23 3.70
N PHE A 128 2.90 -12.18 3.73
CA PHE A 128 2.42 -11.59 4.98
C PHE A 128 1.40 -12.47 5.69
N LYS A 129 0.54 -13.16 4.94
CA LYS A 129 -0.40 -14.14 5.49
C LYS A 129 0.33 -15.30 6.18
N ASP A 130 1.38 -15.82 5.56
CA ASP A 130 2.24 -16.88 6.14
C ASP A 130 3.00 -16.41 7.39
N LEU A 131 3.26 -15.10 7.49
CA LEU A 131 3.83 -14.47 8.70
C LEU A 131 2.79 -14.25 9.81
N GLY A 132 1.49 -14.36 9.52
CA GLY A 132 0.40 -14.16 10.49
C GLY A 132 -0.24 -12.78 10.48
N SER A 133 0.00 -11.95 9.45
CA SER A 133 -0.73 -10.69 9.26
C SER A 133 -2.21 -10.94 9.01
N ASP A 134 -3.07 -10.15 9.64
CA ASP A 134 -4.53 -10.14 9.46
C ASP A 134 -5.04 -8.98 8.57
N ALA A 135 -4.13 -8.18 8.01
CA ALA A 135 -4.44 -7.07 7.10
C ALA A 135 -4.86 -7.52 5.68
N ASP A 136 -5.80 -8.48 5.58
CA ASP A 136 -6.33 -9.01 4.31
C ASP A 136 -6.96 -7.93 3.42
N TRP A 137 -7.44 -6.84 4.02
CA TRP A 137 -8.00 -5.67 3.33
C TRP A 137 -6.99 -4.96 2.42
N LEU A 138 -5.68 -5.20 2.58
CA LEU A 138 -4.63 -4.65 1.70
C LEU A 138 -4.46 -5.44 0.39
N SER A 139 -4.98 -6.67 0.33
CA SER A 139 -4.71 -7.62 -0.75
C SER A 139 -5.10 -7.09 -2.14
N SER A 140 -6.22 -6.37 -2.25
CA SER A 140 -6.75 -5.92 -3.53
C SER A 140 -6.15 -4.61 -4.06
N ALA A 141 -5.41 -3.84 -3.24
CA ALA A 141 -4.98 -2.48 -3.58
C ALA A 141 -4.13 -2.42 -4.86
N ILE A 142 -3.10 -3.28 -4.94
CA ILE A 142 -2.22 -3.36 -6.11
C ILE A 142 -2.97 -3.96 -7.30
N HIS A 143 -3.85 -4.94 -7.07
CA HIS A 143 -4.67 -5.56 -8.11
C HIS A 143 -5.58 -4.57 -8.83
N HIS A 144 -6.26 -3.66 -8.10
CA HIS A 144 -7.10 -2.64 -8.73
C HIS A 144 -6.28 -1.77 -9.71
N ILE A 145 -5.09 -1.33 -9.31
CA ILE A 145 -4.21 -0.52 -10.15
C ILE A 145 -3.74 -1.32 -11.38
N ALA A 146 -3.33 -2.57 -11.17
CA ALA A 146 -2.89 -3.48 -12.24
C ALA A 146 -3.99 -3.74 -13.28
N ASN A 147 -5.23 -3.93 -12.83
CA ASN A 147 -6.40 -4.15 -13.67
C ASN A 147 -6.74 -2.89 -14.47
N ILE A 148 -6.71 -1.71 -13.85
CA ILE A 148 -6.89 -0.43 -14.56
C ILE A 148 -5.83 -0.23 -15.66
N ILE A 149 -4.56 -0.56 -15.38
CA ILE A 149 -3.45 -0.39 -16.33
C ILE A 149 -3.61 -1.30 -17.55
N SER A 150 -3.92 -2.58 -17.32
CA SER A 150 -3.94 -3.63 -18.34
C SER A 150 -5.24 -3.66 -19.17
N GLU A 151 -6.34 -3.10 -18.65
CA GLU A 151 -7.64 -3.16 -19.30
C GLU A 151 -7.73 -2.35 -20.61
N LYS A 152 -8.32 -2.98 -21.63
CA LYS A 152 -8.53 -2.45 -22.98
C LYS A 152 -9.91 -1.80 -23.10
N LYS A 153 -10.94 -2.36 -22.45
CA LYS A 153 -12.35 -1.95 -22.48
C LYS A 153 -12.61 -0.78 -21.52
N ARG A 154 -13.21 0.30 -22.06
CA ARG A 154 -13.43 1.53 -21.29
C ARG A 154 -14.44 1.39 -20.15
N HIS A 155 -15.49 0.60 -20.32
CA HIS A 155 -16.50 0.41 -19.26
C HIS A 155 -15.88 -0.32 -18.07
N LYS A 156 -15.12 -1.39 -18.32
CA LYS A 156 -14.36 -2.11 -17.29
C LYS A 156 -13.34 -1.25 -16.53
N ILE A 157 -12.65 -0.33 -17.21
CA ILE A 157 -11.78 0.63 -16.50
C ILE A 157 -12.55 1.45 -15.46
N LYS A 158 -13.80 1.81 -15.76
CA LYS A 158 -14.64 2.54 -14.79
C LYS A 158 -15.03 1.62 -13.64
N GLU A 159 -15.52 0.42 -13.94
CA GLU A 159 -15.87 -0.59 -12.93
C GLU A 159 -14.70 -0.82 -11.96
N TYR A 160 -13.48 -1.03 -12.45
CA TYR A 160 -12.30 -1.19 -11.59
C TYR A 160 -11.96 0.05 -10.73
N ILE A 161 -12.25 1.26 -11.21
CA ILE A 161 -12.07 2.48 -10.40
C ILE A 161 -13.15 2.57 -9.33
N GLU A 162 -14.40 2.21 -9.66
CA GLU A 162 -15.53 2.20 -8.73
C GLU A 162 -15.27 1.18 -7.62
N GLU A 163 -14.88 -0.05 -7.97
CA GLU A 163 -14.45 -1.09 -7.03
C GLU A 163 -13.29 -0.62 -6.14
N MET A 164 -12.28 0.04 -6.71
CA MET A 164 -11.15 0.57 -5.95
C MET A 164 -11.58 1.65 -4.94
N CYS A 165 -12.51 2.54 -5.32
CA CYS A 165 -13.01 3.59 -4.42
C CYS A 165 -13.92 3.03 -3.32
N GLN A 166 -14.65 1.96 -3.60
CA GLN A 166 -15.44 1.24 -2.60
C GLN A 166 -14.55 0.50 -1.61
N ALA A 167 -13.51 -0.17 -2.09
CA ALA A 167 -12.56 -0.89 -1.24
C ALA A 167 -11.66 0.04 -0.42
N TYR A 168 -11.34 1.22 -0.96
CA TYR A 168 -10.46 2.21 -0.36
C TYR A 168 -11.08 3.62 -0.41
N PRO A 169 -11.91 3.98 0.60
CA PRO A 169 -12.59 5.27 0.64
C PRO A 169 -11.65 6.49 0.72
N ASP A 170 -10.41 6.28 1.16
CA ASP A 170 -9.38 7.31 1.29
C ASP A 170 -8.62 7.60 -0.03
N VAL A 171 -9.00 6.95 -1.13
CA VAL A 171 -8.52 7.27 -2.48
C VAL A 171 -8.95 8.68 -2.87
N ARG A 172 -8.01 9.60 -2.94
CA ARG A 172 -8.21 10.92 -3.56
C ARG A 172 -8.21 10.89 -5.09
N LYS A 173 -8.83 11.89 -5.70
CA LYS A 173 -8.87 12.15 -7.15
C LYS A 173 -7.50 12.16 -7.82
N GLU A 174 -6.50 12.69 -7.14
CA GLU A 174 -5.13 12.78 -7.62
C GLU A 174 -4.49 11.39 -7.79
N HIS A 175 -4.86 10.40 -6.97
CA HIS A 175 -4.43 9.01 -7.15
C HIS A 175 -5.02 8.42 -8.43
N ILE A 176 -6.33 8.59 -8.63
CA ILE A 176 -7.03 8.14 -9.84
C ILE A 176 -6.41 8.81 -11.08
N GLU A 177 -6.14 10.11 -10.99
CA GLU A 177 -5.48 10.85 -12.06
C GLU A 177 -4.08 10.30 -12.36
N ALA A 178 -3.28 9.96 -11.35
CA ALA A 178 -1.96 9.37 -11.51
C ALA A 178 -2.02 7.99 -12.19
N VAL A 179 -2.90 7.10 -11.73
CA VAL A 179 -3.11 5.77 -12.34
C VAL A 179 -3.58 5.89 -13.81
N LEU A 180 -4.56 6.74 -14.09
CA LEU A 180 -5.05 6.95 -15.46
C LEU A 180 -3.99 7.60 -16.38
N THR A 181 -3.12 8.43 -15.81
CA THR A 181 -1.99 9.04 -16.51
C THR A 181 -0.93 7.99 -16.83
N LEU A 182 -0.54 7.16 -15.86
CA LEU A 182 0.35 6.03 -16.06
C LEU A 182 -0.18 5.09 -17.14
N ARG A 183 -1.47 4.73 -17.09
CA ARG A 183 -2.15 3.95 -18.13
C ARG A 183 -2.17 4.65 -19.50
N GLY A 184 -2.00 5.96 -19.55
CA GLY A 184 -1.95 6.73 -20.79
C GLY A 184 -3.31 7.01 -21.41
N LEU A 185 -4.31 7.38 -20.59
CA LEU A 185 -5.54 8.01 -21.10
C LEU A 185 -5.32 9.49 -21.42
N TYR A 186 -6.02 9.96 -22.47
CA TYR A 186 -6.03 11.37 -22.87
C TYR A 186 -6.84 12.24 -21.90
N ARG A 187 -6.49 13.53 -21.81
CA ARG A 187 -7.06 14.52 -20.85
C ARG A 187 -8.60 14.49 -20.79
N ASN A 188 -9.29 14.54 -21.92
CA ASN A 188 -10.75 14.61 -21.95
C ASN A 188 -11.41 13.31 -21.43
N LYS A 189 -10.84 12.15 -21.78
CA LYS A 189 -11.31 10.85 -21.33
C LYS A 189 -11.11 10.67 -19.82
N LYS A 190 -9.98 11.18 -19.31
CA LYS A 190 -9.64 11.20 -17.89
C LYS A 190 -10.64 12.06 -17.08
N LYS A 191 -10.91 13.30 -17.52
CA LYS A 191 -11.89 14.20 -16.88
C LYS A 191 -13.29 13.58 -16.76
N SER A 192 -13.74 12.86 -17.80
CA SER A 192 -15.06 12.20 -17.78
C SER A 192 -15.16 11.04 -16.78
N ILE A 193 -14.05 10.35 -16.51
CA ILE A 193 -14.03 9.25 -15.52
C ILE A 193 -14.00 9.85 -14.12
N ILE A 194 -13.07 10.79 -13.88
CA ILE A 194 -12.91 11.45 -12.58
C ILE A 194 -14.21 12.11 -12.11
N ARG A 195 -14.91 12.87 -12.97
CA ARG A 195 -16.20 13.49 -12.60
C ARG A 195 -17.28 12.50 -12.17
N LYS A 196 -17.23 11.26 -12.65
CA LYS A 196 -18.19 10.22 -12.22
C LYS A 196 -17.78 9.63 -10.88
N THR A 197 -16.48 9.46 -10.65
CA THR A 197 -15.94 8.99 -9.38
C THR A 197 -16.17 9.99 -8.25
N ASP A 198 -16.01 11.30 -8.49
CA ASP A 198 -16.29 12.35 -7.51
C ASP A 198 -17.72 12.21 -6.92
N LYS A 199 -18.72 11.93 -7.78
CA LYS A 199 -20.12 11.70 -7.35
C LYS A 199 -20.33 10.43 -6.53
N LEU A 200 -19.47 9.42 -6.69
CA LEU A 200 -19.58 8.17 -5.92
C LEU A 200 -18.98 8.33 -4.53
N GLN A 201 -17.90 9.11 -4.42
CA GLN A 201 -17.22 9.36 -3.14
C GLN A 201 -18.00 10.31 -2.23
N GLU A 202 -18.76 11.26 -2.79
CA GLU A 202 -19.70 12.10 -2.03
C GLU A 202 -20.77 11.29 -1.27
N ASN A 203 -21.00 10.03 -1.65
CA ASN A 203 -22.01 9.15 -1.05
C ASN A 203 -21.43 8.02 -0.19
N ALA A 204 -20.11 7.97 0.00
CA ALA A 204 -19.45 6.89 0.74
C ALA A 204 -19.34 7.22 2.24
N GLU A 205 -19.77 6.31 3.11
CA GLU A 205 -19.56 6.41 4.56
C GLU A 205 -18.08 6.19 4.90
N SER A 206 -17.51 7.08 5.72
CA SER A 206 -16.11 6.98 6.11
C SER A 206 -15.91 5.84 7.11
N VAL A 207 -15.23 4.77 6.71
CA VAL A 207 -14.71 3.79 7.65
C VAL A 207 -13.40 4.36 8.23
N ALA A 208 -13.50 4.97 9.41
CA ALA A 208 -12.43 5.79 10.00
C ALA A 208 -11.12 5.05 10.30
N ASP A 209 -11.10 3.71 10.26
CA ASP A 209 -10.01 2.91 10.83
C ASP A 209 -9.01 2.32 9.82
N ARG A 210 -9.21 2.51 8.50
CA ARG A 210 -8.34 1.91 7.46
C ARG A 210 -7.83 2.95 6.48
N THR A 211 -6.61 3.43 6.71
CA THR A 211 -5.91 4.39 5.84
C THR A 211 -4.77 3.73 5.07
N LEU A 212 -4.78 3.85 3.74
CA LEU A 212 -3.71 3.43 2.82
C LEU A 212 -3.35 4.54 1.84
N PHE A 213 -4.32 5.00 1.05
CA PHE A 213 -4.12 6.03 0.03
C PHE A 213 -3.98 7.44 0.60
N ALA A 214 -4.55 7.72 1.77
CA ALA A 214 -4.33 8.98 2.47
C ALA A 214 -2.82 9.24 2.71
N GLU A 215 -2.05 8.18 2.94
CA GLU A 215 -0.61 8.20 3.23
C GLU A 215 0.27 8.10 1.97
N ILE A 216 -0.32 8.04 0.77
CA ILE A 216 0.42 8.03 -0.49
C ILE A 216 0.46 9.45 -1.04
N ASP A 217 1.65 9.99 -1.24
CA ASP A 217 1.81 11.29 -1.89
C ASP A 217 1.50 11.19 -3.39
N THR A 218 0.67 12.10 -3.87
CA THR A 218 0.33 12.17 -5.30
C THR A 218 1.30 13.08 -6.03
N PRO A 219 1.71 12.75 -7.27
CA PRO A 219 2.59 13.63 -8.04
C PRO A 219 1.91 14.99 -8.28
N THR A 220 2.39 16.06 -7.63
CA THR A 220 1.90 17.42 -7.85
C THR A 220 2.19 17.83 -9.29
N VAL A 221 1.20 18.27 -10.04
CA VAL A 221 1.44 18.94 -11.33
C VAL A 221 1.83 20.37 -10.98
N ILE A 222 3.14 20.66 -10.94
CA ILE A 222 3.59 22.05 -10.92
C ILE A 222 3.29 22.60 -12.32
N THR A 223 2.15 23.27 -12.45
CA THR A 223 1.94 24.21 -13.56
C THR A 223 2.71 25.46 -13.21
N CYS A 224 3.94 25.59 -13.72
CA CYS A 224 4.56 26.91 -13.78
C CYS A 224 3.73 27.75 -14.74
N PHE A 225 3.31 28.93 -14.27
CA PHE A 225 2.70 29.98 -15.07
C PHE A 225 3.72 30.59 -16.02
#